data_AF-A0A9E5KAJ5-F1
#
_entry.id   AF-A0A9E5KAJ5-F1
#
_cell.length_a   1.000
_cell.length_b   1.000
_cell.length_c   1.000
_cell.angle_alpha   90.00
_cell.angle_beta   90.00
_cell.angle_gamma   90.00
#
_symmetry.space_group_name_H-M   'P 1'
#
loop_
_entity.id
_entity.type
_entity.pdbx_description
1 polymer ?
#
loop_
_entity_poly.entity_id
_entity_poly.type
_entity_poly.pdbx_seq_one_letter_code
_entity_poly.pdbx_strand_id
1 'polypeptide(L)'
;IDKAIQDEYGNKVMYSSNLNWTYDGIGATAVFASSAAARVRAGQQIQWTVKFSEAVAFSNSNLTVTIGGVTVNSSQISVRGSGSSYTVTLNTTTALKGALVVAMKSGSAGPLDLRGNQMAVIPSNLAKTTII
;
A
#
# COMPACT_ATOMS: atom_id res chain seq x y z
N ILE A 1 5.74 -56.19 2.40
CA ILE A 1 5.28 -55.96 1.01
C ILE A 1 4.23 -54.87 1.09
N ASP A 2 4.58 -53.65 0.70
CA ASP A 2 3.70 -52.48 0.73
C ASP A 2 2.43 -52.72 -0.09
N LYS A 3 1.27 -52.50 0.54
CA LYS A 3 0.00 -52.46 -0.19
C LYS A 3 -0.12 -51.09 -0.84
N ALA A 4 0.24 -51.00 -2.12
CA ALA A 4 -0.04 -49.83 -2.94
C ALA A 4 -1.56 -49.62 -3.04
N ILE A 5 -2.04 -48.42 -2.77
CA ILE A 5 -3.44 -48.01 -3.00
C ILE A 5 -3.70 -48.10 -4.52
N GLN A 6 -4.67 -48.92 -4.91
CA GLN A 6 -5.15 -49.11 -6.29
C GLN A 6 -6.66 -48.84 -6.32
N ASP A 7 -7.19 -48.34 -7.43
CA ASP A 7 -8.64 -48.28 -7.63
C ASP A 7 -9.23 -49.67 -7.93
N GLU A 8 -10.56 -49.77 -8.04
CA GLU A 8 -11.27 -51.04 -8.32
C GLU A 8 -10.94 -51.66 -9.70
N TYR A 9 -10.24 -50.91 -10.56
CA TYR A 9 -9.77 -51.39 -11.87
C TYR A 9 -8.26 -51.71 -11.88
N GLY A 10 -7.59 -51.66 -10.72
CA GLY A 10 -6.18 -51.98 -10.59
C GLY A 10 -5.24 -50.89 -11.10
N ASN A 11 -5.75 -49.67 -11.35
CA ASN A 11 -4.88 -48.56 -11.70
C ASN A 11 -4.09 -48.15 -10.45
N LYS A 12 -2.77 -48.06 -10.60
CA LYS A 12 -1.91 -47.53 -9.53
C LYS A 12 -2.22 -46.05 -9.34
N VAL A 13 -2.40 -45.62 -8.10
CA VAL A 13 -2.47 -44.20 -7.75
C VAL A 13 -1.24 -43.48 -8.34
N MET A 14 -1.49 -42.47 -9.18
CA MET A 14 -0.49 -41.48 -9.52
C MET A 14 -0.24 -40.64 -8.27
N TYR A 15 0.79 -40.98 -7.49
CA TYR A 15 1.28 -40.09 -6.46
C TYR A 15 1.76 -38.81 -7.15
N SER A 16 1.08 -37.68 -6.93
CA SER A 16 1.76 -36.41 -7.02
C SER A 16 2.61 -36.30 -5.76
N SER A 17 3.91 -36.57 -5.87
CA SER A 17 4.86 -36.29 -4.78
C SER A 17 5.04 -34.78 -4.53
N ASN A 18 4.41 -33.95 -5.35
CA ASN A 18 4.64 -32.51 -5.38
C ASN A 18 3.35 -31.81 -4.95
N LEU A 19 3.16 -31.67 -3.64
CA LEU A 19 2.32 -30.60 -3.11
C LEU A 19 3.10 -29.29 -3.23
N ASN A 20 2.90 -28.57 -4.33
CA ASN A 20 3.48 -27.25 -4.51
C ASN A 20 2.58 -26.21 -3.83
N TRP A 21 2.85 -25.91 -2.56
CA TRP A 21 2.31 -24.73 -1.90
C TRP A 21 3.40 -23.66 -1.83
N THR A 22 3.23 -22.58 -2.58
CA THR A 22 4.08 -21.40 -2.43
C THR A 22 3.61 -20.63 -1.21
N TYR A 23 4.38 -20.70 -0.12
CA TYR A 23 4.19 -19.82 1.04
C TYR A 23 4.89 -18.49 0.74
N ASP A 24 4.11 -17.42 0.70
CA ASP A 24 4.62 -16.06 0.59
C ASP A 24 4.51 -15.39 1.96
N GLY A 25 5.66 -15.18 2.61
CA GLY A 25 5.76 -14.59 3.95
C GLY A 25 6.55 -13.29 4.00
N ILE A 26 6.94 -12.74 2.84
CA ILE A 26 7.70 -11.49 2.78
C ILE A 26 6.75 -10.41 2.29
N GLY A 27 6.44 -9.44 3.14
CA GLY A 27 5.60 -8.33 2.71
C GLY A 27 6.34 -7.31 1.85
N ALA A 28 5.57 -6.54 1.09
CA ALA A 28 6.08 -5.50 0.20
C ALA A 28 6.85 -4.39 0.94
N THR A 29 7.65 -3.67 0.17
CA THR A 29 8.29 -2.40 0.56
C THR A 29 7.64 -1.24 -0.20
N ALA A 30 7.69 -0.04 0.37
CA ALA A 30 7.08 1.14 -0.26
C ALA A 30 7.96 2.39 -0.23
N VAL A 31 7.81 3.23 -1.25
CA VAL A 31 8.47 4.54 -1.37
C VAL A 31 7.48 5.63 -1.78
N PHE A 32 7.66 6.83 -1.23
CA PHE A 32 6.96 8.03 -1.69
C PHE A 32 7.80 8.76 -2.75
N ALA A 33 7.16 9.14 -3.85
CA ALA A 33 7.71 10.07 -4.83
C ALA A 33 6.75 11.25 -4.98
N SER A 34 7.20 12.47 -4.76
CA SER A 34 6.38 13.67 -4.97
C SER A 34 7.10 14.65 -5.87
N SER A 35 6.37 15.17 -6.85
CA SER A 35 6.77 16.31 -7.69
C SER A 35 6.12 17.62 -7.23
N ALA A 36 5.47 17.62 -6.06
CA ALA A 36 4.81 18.81 -5.54
C ALA A 36 5.84 19.92 -5.26
N ALA A 37 5.44 21.16 -5.54
CA ALA A 37 6.25 22.33 -5.21
C ALA A 37 6.50 22.39 -3.69
N ALA A 38 7.63 23.00 -3.30
CA ALA A 38 7.96 23.23 -1.89
C ALA A 38 6.91 24.12 -1.18
N ARG A 39 6.22 24.97 -1.94
CA ARG A 39 5.12 25.81 -1.46
C ARG A 39 3.93 25.74 -2.40
N VAL A 40 2.74 25.57 -1.84
CA VAL A 40 1.48 25.46 -2.58
C VAL A 40 0.45 26.39 -1.94
N ARG A 41 -0.39 27.05 -2.73
CA ARG A 41 -1.44 27.93 -2.17
C ARG A 41 -2.58 27.09 -1.61
N ALA A 42 -3.14 27.50 -0.48
CA ALA A 42 -4.32 26.86 0.09
C ALA A 42 -5.48 26.83 -0.93
N GLY A 43 -6.16 25.68 -1.04
CA GLY A 43 -7.18 25.43 -2.06
C GLY A 43 -6.67 24.77 -3.36
N GLN A 44 -5.35 24.62 -3.54
CA GLN A 44 -4.80 23.88 -4.66
C GLN A 44 -4.70 22.37 -4.39
N GLN A 45 -4.67 21.60 -5.47
CA GLN A 45 -4.44 20.16 -5.41
C GLN A 45 -2.95 19.84 -5.27
N ILE A 46 -2.64 18.84 -4.45
CA ILE A 46 -1.28 18.29 -4.31
C ILE A 46 -1.32 16.83 -4.70
N GLN A 47 -0.33 16.37 -5.46
CA GLN A 47 -0.22 14.98 -5.89
C GLN A 47 1.13 14.38 -5.51
N TRP A 48 1.11 13.09 -5.21
CA TRP A 48 2.30 12.27 -5.05
C TRP A 48 2.01 10.84 -5.49
N THR A 49 3.06 10.11 -5.82
CA THR A 49 3.02 8.71 -6.17
C THR A 49 3.51 7.87 -4.99
N VAL A 50 2.88 6.73 -4.79
CA VAL A 50 3.34 5.66 -3.91
C VAL A 50 3.70 4.48 -4.80
N LYS A 51 4.94 4.00 -4.67
CA LYS A 51 5.42 2.81 -5.38
C LYS A 51 5.69 1.71 -4.37
N PHE A 52 5.25 0.51 -4.70
CA PHE A 52 5.47 -0.71 -3.93
C PHE A 52 6.39 -1.65 -4.71
N SER A 53 7.10 -2.56 -4.03
CA SER A 53 7.91 -3.59 -4.69
C SER A 53 7.06 -4.66 -5.38
N GLU A 54 5.79 -4.79 -5.01
CA GLU A 54 4.82 -5.74 -5.56
C GLU A 54 3.38 -5.22 -5.41
N ALA A 55 2.39 -6.03 -5.77
CA ALA A 55 0.99 -5.64 -5.69
C ALA A 55 0.46 -5.65 -4.25
N VAL A 56 -0.27 -4.60 -3.87
CA VAL A 56 -0.83 -4.43 -2.53
C VAL A 56 -2.30 -4.00 -2.56
N ALA A 57 -3.01 -4.23 -1.46
CA ALA A 57 -4.26 -3.56 -1.16
C ALA A 57 -3.95 -2.19 -0.52
N PHE A 58 -4.06 -1.12 -1.31
CA PHE A 58 -3.77 0.25 -0.88
C PHE A 58 -4.96 1.20 -1.07
N SER A 59 -5.25 2.01 -0.05
CA SER A 59 -6.26 3.07 -0.10
C SER A 59 -5.87 4.26 0.78
N ASN A 60 -6.70 5.31 0.78
CA ASN A 60 -6.45 6.48 1.63
C ASN A 60 -6.51 6.14 3.14
N SER A 61 -7.18 5.06 3.55
CA SER A 61 -7.26 4.66 4.96
C SER A 61 -5.91 4.18 5.50
N ASN A 62 -4.98 3.79 4.63
CA ASN A 62 -3.62 3.39 4.99
C ASN A 62 -2.68 4.58 5.21
N LEU A 63 -3.16 5.81 5.05
CA LEU A 63 -2.39 7.03 5.24
C LEU A 63 -2.88 7.82 6.46
N THR A 64 -1.95 8.55 7.07
CA THR A 64 -2.25 9.69 7.95
C THR A 64 -1.71 10.93 7.26
N VAL A 65 -2.59 11.91 7.02
CA VAL A 65 -2.22 13.17 6.36
C VAL A 65 -2.55 14.32 7.28
N THR A 66 -1.60 15.21 7.50
CA THR A 66 -1.78 16.41 8.33
C THR A 66 -1.31 17.66 7.59
N ILE A 67 -1.97 18.79 7.87
CA ILE A 67 -1.55 20.12 7.41
C ILE A 67 -1.44 21.00 8.65
N GLY A 68 -0.24 21.51 8.93
CA GLY A 68 0.01 22.33 10.13
C GLY A 68 -0.29 21.58 11.43
N GLY A 69 -0.16 20.25 11.42
CA GLY A 69 -0.48 19.37 12.56
C GLY A 69 -1.95 18.96 12.67
N VAL A 70 -2.85 19.50 11.83
CA VAL A 70 -4.27 19.11 11.82
C VAL A 70 -4.49 17.97 10.83
N THR A 71 -5.13 16.88 11.29
CA THR A 71 -5.51 15.74 10.44
C THR A 71 -6.49 16.16 9.36
N VAL A 72 -6.18 15.80 8.12
CA VAL A 72 -7.01 16.05 6.94
C VAL A 72 -8.15 15.02 6.89
N ASN A 73 -9.33 15.46 6.44
CA ASN A 73 -10.47 14.56 6.26
C ASN A 73 -10.23 13.59 5.09
N SER A 74 -10.59 12.31 5.24
CA SER A 74 -10.38 11.29 4.20
C SER A 74 -11.08 11.62 2.87
N SER A 75 -12.19 12.38 2.90
CA SER A 75 -12.90 12.84 1.70
C SER A 75 -12.07 13.78 0.82
N GLN A 76 -11.04 14.41 1.38
CA GLN A 76 -10.11 15.27 0.65
C GLN A 76 -9.00 14.48 -0.05
N ILE A 77 -8.88 13.18 0.22
CA ILE A 77 -7.81 12.33 -0.29
C ILE A 77 -8.40 11.28 -1.21
N SER A 78 -7.96 11.30 -2.47
CA SER A 78 -8.31 10.26 -3.45
C SER A 78 -7.07 9.49 -3.86
N VAL A 79 -7.23 8.19 -4.06
CA VAL A 79 -6.17 7.29 -4.52
C VAL A 79 -6.61 6.67 -5.84
N ARG A 80 -5.73 6.70 -6.84
CA ARG A 80 -5.92 6.06 -8.15
C ARG A 80 -4.72 5.19 -8.48
N GLY A 81 -4.90 4.21 -9.36
CA GLY A 81 -3.88 3.21 -9.68
C GLY A 81 -4.19 1.86 -9.07
N SER A 82 -3.29 0.89 -9.28
CA SER A 82 -3.46 -0.49 -8.85
C SER A 82 -2.12 -1.22 -8.83
N GLY A 83 -2.12 -2.43 -8.25
CA GLY A 83 -0.94 -3.28 -8.19
C GLY A 83 0.14 -2.63 -7.34
N SER A 84 1.25 -2.26 -7.97
CA SER A 84 2.44 -1.71 -7.30
C SER A 84 2.59 -0.19 -7.43
N SER A 85 1.62 0.50 -8.02
CA SER A 85 1.75 1.93 -8.33
C SER A 85 0.45 2.69 -8.15
N TYR A 86 0.49 3.71 -7.30
CA TYR A 86 -0.66 4.55 -6.98
C TYR A 86 -0.33 6.03 -7.05
N THR A 87 -1.25 6.82 -7.56
CA THR A 87 -1.22 8.28 -7.45
C THR A 87 -2.24 8.70 -6.39
N VAL A 88 -1.76 9.43 -5.40
CA VAL A 88 -2.58 10.02 -4.34
C VAL A 88 -2.74 11.51 -4.64
N THR A 89 -3.97 11.97 -4.51
CA THR A 89 -4.38 13.36 -4.67
C THR A 89 -4.93 13.86 -3.35
N LEU A 90 -4.42 15.00 -2.91
CA LEU A 90 -4.95 15.78 -1.81
C LEU A 90 -5.59 17.06 -2.36
N ASN A 91 -6.89 17.21 -2.14
CA ASN A 91 -7.63 18.46 -2.38
C ASN A 91 -7.56 19.31 -1.11
N THR A 92 -6.63 20.27 -1.09
CA THR A 92 -6.49 21.17 0.06
C THR A 92 -7.68 22.13 0.14
N THR A 93 -8.00 22.61 1.34
CA THR A 93 -8.97 23.68 1.55
C THR A 93 -8.23 24.99 1.80
N THR A 94 -8.96 26.12 1.74
CA THR A 94 -8.42 27.42 2.12
C THR A 94 -8.26 27.59 3.65
N ALA A 95 -8.82 26.67 4.44
CA ALA A 95 -8.89 26.75 5.89
C ALA A 95 -7.61 26.26 6.60
N LEU A 96 -6.84 25.37 5.99
CA LEU A 96 -5.63 24.80 6.60
C LEU A 96 -4.37 25.32 5.90
N LYS A 97 -3.38 25.69 6.71
CA LYS A 97 -2.06 26.17 6.27
C LYS A 97 -0.97 25.54 7.14
N GLY A 98 0.25 25.50 6.63
CA GLY A 98 1.41 24.94 7.30
C GLY A 98 2.00 23.74 6.59
N ALA A 99 2.89 23.02 7.29
CA ALA A 99 3.59 21.88 6.72
C ALA A 99 2.61 20.73 6.41
N LEU A 100 2.69 20.21 5.19
CA LEU A 100 2.04 18.95 4.81
C LEU A 100 2.93 17.79 5.28
N VAL A 101 2.36 16.88 6.06
CA VAL A 101 3.02 15.62 6.43
C VAL A 101 2.12 14.46 6.03
N VAL A 102 2.64 13.55 5.22
CA VAL A 102 2.00 12.30 4.82
C VAL A 102 2.80 11.13 5.40
N ALA A 103 2.13 10.30 6.19
CA ALA A 103 2.70 9.10 6.78
C ALA A 103 1.93 7.87 6.30
N MET A 104 2.65 6.78 6.00
CA MET A 104 2.04 5.47 5.78
C MET A 104 1.85 4.79 7.13
N LYS A 105 0.66 4.22 7.36
CA LYS A 105 0.39 3.41 8.55
C LYS A 105 1.15 2.08 8.45
N SER A 106 1.56 1.53 9.59
CA SER A 106 2.22 0.23 9.70
C SER A 106 1.25 -0.84 10.20
N GLY A 107 1.71 -2.10 10.18
CA GLY A 107 0.95 -3.22 10.71
C GLY A 107 -0.36 -3.48 9.95
N SER A 108 -1.40 -3.93 10.67
CA SER A 108 -2.71 -4.25 10.09
C SER A 108 -3.51 -3.04 9.60
N ALA A 109 -3.15 -1.82 10.02
CA ALA A 109 -3.73 -0.59 9.49
C ALA A 109 -3.01 -0.09 8.23
N GLY A 110 -1.82 -0.61 7.96
CA GLY A 110 -1.04 -0.35 6.76
C GLY A 110 -1.54 -1.13 5.54
N PRO A 111 -0.90 -0.90 4.37
CA PRO A 111 -1.17 -1.71 3.18
C PRO A 111 -0.74 -3.15 3.45
N LEU A 112 -1.52 -4.11 2.94
CA LEU A 112 -1.15 -5.52 2.93
C LEU A 112 -0.87 -5.92 1.49
N ASP A 113 0.06 -6.85 1.27
CA ASP A 113 0.18 -7.48 -0.04
C ASP A 113 -1.05 -8.34 -0.39
N LEU A 114 -1.07 -8.91 -1.60
CA LEU A 114 -2.18 -9.78 -2.04
C LEU A 114 -2.24 -11.15 -1.36
N ARG A 115 -1.30 -11.45 -0.45
CA ARG A 115 -1.27 -12.65 0.39
C ARG A 115 -1.57 -12.33 1.85
N GLY A 116 -1.75 -11.05 2.18
CA GLY A 116 -2.09 -10.57 3.51
C GLY A 116 -0.89 -10.23 4.39
N ASN A 117 0.34 -10.25 3.86
CA ASN A 117 1.50 -9.88 4.65
C ASN A 117 1.57 -8.35 4.84
N GLN A 118 2.01 -7.95 6.03
CA GLN A 118 2.26 -6.55 6.36
C GLN A 118 3.51 -6.06 5.65
N MET A 119 3.58 -4.74 5.38
CA MET A 119 4.77 -4.15 4.77
C MET A 119 6.05 -4.47 5.54
N ALA A 120 7.04 -5.03 4.85
CA ALA A 120 8.38 -5.23 5.41
C ALA A 120 9.09 -3.89 5.65
N VAL A 121 8.83 -2.90 4.78
CA VAL A 121 9.39 -1.55 4.91
C VAL A 121 8.33 -0.51 4.55
N ILE A 122 8.05 0.39 5.50
CA ILE A 122 7.29 1.61 5.25
C ILE A 122 8.25 2.78 4.95
N PRO A 123 7.88 3.71 4.04
CA PRO A 123 8.70 4.87 3.74
C PRO A 123 8.71 5.86 4.90
N SER A 124 9.78 6.65 4.99
CA SER A 124 9.78 7.87 5.81
C SER A 124 8.66 8.82 5.39
N ASN A 125 8.16 9.61 6.33
CA ASN A 125 7.12 10.60 6.05
C ASN A 125 7.49 11.54 4.90
N LEU A 126 6.54 11.81 4.02
CA LEU A 126 6.67 12.87 3.02
C LEU A 126 6.31 14.20 3.69
N ALA A 127 7.29 15.09 3.85
CA ALA A 127 7.15 16.37 4.55
C ALA A 127 7.86 17.55 3.84
N LYS A 128 7.79 17.60 2.50
CA LYS A 128 8.55 18.57 1.68
C LYS A 128 7.76 19.79 1.23
N THR A 129 6.45 19.84 1.51
CA THR A 129 5.56 20.89 1.00
C THR A 129 4.94 21.69 2.15
N THR A 130 4.92 23.01 2.01
CA THR A 130 4.19 23.92 2.90
C THR A 130 3.01 24.54 2.17
N ILE A 131 1.83 24.54 2.81
CA ILE A 131 0.63 25.19 2.31
C ILE A 131 0.56 26.61 2.88
N ILE A 132 0.46 27.61 2.00
CA ILE A 132 0.49 29.05 2.34
C ILE A 132 -0.81 29.78 1.98
#